data_AF-A0A535Y3X7-F1
#
_entry.id   AF-A0A535Y3X7-F1
#
_cell.length_a   1.000
_cell.length_b   1.000
_cell.length_c   1.000
_cell.angle_alpha   90.00
_cell.angle_beta   90.00
_cell.angle_gamma   90.00
#
_symmetry.space_group_name_H-M   'P 1'
#
loop_
_entity.id
_entity.type
_entity.pdbx_description
1 polymer ?
#
loop_
_entity_poly.entity_id
_entity_poly.type
_entity_poly.pdbx_seq_one_letter_code
_entity_poly.pdbx_strand_id
1 'polypeptide(L)'
;MTVKFQSAFFWGLPLLAYRPRSSRWRDAGLLALIAIPLVVGLGWTRYADVVRTADGARPWLGATALADFLFGAPLDRLDPTAWSAIAVALGLVVGPALLVILWSAKDARFVHGAQRRFWLSFIGAPLLAVVVFFNVYRIHDYYSAAITPSLAAALGLGAGALWSRRDLARASLPVIPLAVVVGFLTLATPVALALAVAVVAIAFLVRRLVQGDHHAAGRALPVVAVILIALNLATTSWYWGRAYASADEGDIGRILARARELASLSAADDPVIAVGHDWSPDLFYYAHRRGFMLADWLVDLPAASDIDFSRYTILHAWDPDRDPLWPAARSPWIGAIGAHTWALGRSFADLRGAILASTDDESAYMGAARNGVPILSQPTKVTCDRETTLDAGRAGTWLRLDGTNRDARVRVSSDLAPVPARGVIVVAPGSGQLRVRCSGAAAIVIVAALDAAPPR
;
A
#
# COMPACT_ATOMS: atom_id res chain seq x y z
N MET A 1 14.06 -15.69 9.54
CA MET A 1 13.13 -15.28 10.63
C MET A 1 11.75 -15.07 10.03
N THR A 2 10.69 -15.37 10.79
CA THR A 2 9.34 -15.64 10.25
C THR A 2 8.39 -14.51 10.62
N VAL A 3 8.64 -13.34 10.04
CA VAL A 3 8.11 -12.08 10.60
C VAL A 3 6.69 -11.74 10.13
N LYS A 4 6.13 -12.47 9.14
CA LYS A 4 4.79 -12.21 8.59
C LYS A 4 3.69 -13.15 9.10
N PHE A 5 3.90 -13.76 10.25
CA PHE A 5 3.02 -14.82 10.78
C PHE A 5 1.98 -14.39 11.80
N GLN A 6 1.62 -13.11 11.76
CA GLN A 6 0.75 -12.49 12.73
C GLN A 6 -0.52 -13.34 12.94
N SER A 7 -1.26 -13.67 11.88
CA SER A 7 -2.54 -14.39 12.02
C SER A 7 -2.39 -15.81 12.62
N ALA A 8 -1.49 -16.66 12.11
CA ALA A 8 -1.44 -18.06 12.55
C ALA A 8 -0.89 -18.22 13.97
N PHE A 9 0.06 -17.37 14.38
CA PHE A 9 0.63 -17.42 15.73
C PHE A 9 -0.43 -17.08 16.79
N PHE A 10 -1.31 -16.12 16.52
CA PHE A 10 -2.33 -15.70 17.49
C PHE A 10 -3.52 -16.65 17.60
N TRP A 11 -3.81 -17.45 16.57
CA TRP A 11 -4.77 -18.55 16.66
C TRP A 11 -4.13 -19.85 17.19
N GLY A 12 -2.83 -20.05 16.97
CA GLY A 12 -2.10 -21.21 17.50
C GLY A 12 -2.01 -21.23 19.03
N LEU A 13 -1.77 -20.09 19.68
CA LEU A 13 -1.65 -20.01 21.14
C LEU A 13 -2.93 -20.46 21.89
N PRO A 14 -4.15 -19.98 21.54
CA PRO A 14 -5.38 -20.52 22.11
C PRO A 14 -5.52 -22.02 21.87
N LEU A 15 -5.30 -22.49 20.63
CA LEU A 15 -5.44 -23.90 20.29
C LEU A 15 -4.47 -24.79 21.08
N LEU A 16 -3.21 -24.37 21.30
CA LEU A 16 -2.25 -25.06 22.16
C LEU A 16 -2.66 -25.07 23.64
N ALA A 17 -3.37 -24.03 24.08
CA ALA A 17 -3.86 -23.89 25.44
C ALA A 17 -5.21 -24.60 25.68
N TYR A 18 -5.83 -25.15 24.63
CA TYR A 18 -7.07 -25.92 24.69
C TYR A 18 -6.82 -27.31 25.27
N ARG A 19 -7.68 -27.75 26.19
CA ARG A 19 -7.57 -29.06 26.86
C ARG A 19 -8.81 -29.92 26.62
N PRO A 20 -8.85 -30.77 25.59
CA PRO A 20 -10.04 -31.57 25.31
C PRO A 20 -10.41 -32.48 26.49
N ARG A 21 -11.72 -32.69 26.71
CA ARG A 21 -12.26 -33.53 27.80
C ARG A 21 -12.19 -35.04 27.53
N SER A 22 -12.03 -35.48 26.27
CA SER A 22 -11.76 -36.89 25.90
C SER A 22 -11.33 -37.10 24.43
N SER A 23 -10.54 -38.19 24.21
CA SER A 23 -10.10 -38.86 22.95
C SER A 23 -8.87 -38.32 22.18
N ARG A 24 -7.92 -39.24 21.91
CA ARG A 24 -6.68 -39.09 21.10
C ARG A 24 -6.88 -38.62 19.65
N TRP A 25 -8.03 -38.92 19.03
CA TRP A 25 -8.26 -38.61 17.60
C TRP A 25 -8.56 -37.12 17.38
N ARG A 26 -9.05 -36.43 18.42
CA ARG A 26 -9.28 -34.97 18.40
C ARG A 26 -7.98 -34.18 18.54
N ASP A 27 -6.93 -34.80 19.08
CA ASP A 27 -5.59 -34.20 19.18
C ASP A 27 -4.94 -34.07 17.79
N ALA A 28 -5.14 -35.04 16.89
CA ALA A 28 -4.63 -34.98 15.52
C ALA A 28 -5.26 -33.83 14.71
N GLY A 29 -6.58 -33.62 14.83
CA GLY A 29 -7.27 -32.49 14.20
C GLY A 29 -6.82 -31.13 14.74
N LEU A 30 -6.66 -31.01 16.06
CA LEU A 30 -6.14 -29.80 16.70
C LEU A 30 -4.69 -29.51 16.28
N LEU A 31 -3.84 -30.55 16.24
CA LEU A 31 -2.48 -30.45 15.74
C LEU A 31 -2.45 -30.04 14.27
N ALA A 32 -3.34 -30.57 13.42
CA ALA A 32 -3.44 -30.16 12.03
C ALA A 32 -3.84 -28.68 11.89
N LEU A 33 -4.78 -28.19 12.70
CA LEU A 33 -5.20 -26.78 12.72
C LEU A 33 -4.08 -25.82 13.14
N ILE A 34 -3.08 -26.30 13.89
CA ILE A 34 -1.89 -25.51 14.26
C ILE A 34 -0.78 -25.68 13.22
N ALA A 35 -0.46 -26.92 12.86
CA ALA A 35 0.69 -27.26 12.04
C ALA A 35 0.51 -26.82 10.59
N ILE A 36 -0.67 -26.99 9.98
CA ILE A 36 -0.88 -26.64 8.57
C ILE A 36 -0.67 -25.14 8.33
N PRO A 37 -1.34 -24.21 9.05
CA PRO A 37 -1.11 -22.78 8.85
C PRO A 37 0.33 -22.37 9.10
N LEU A 38 0.97 -22.94 10.13
CA LEU A 38 2.39 -22.68 10.44
C LEU A 38 3.31 -23.17 9.31
N VAL A 39 3.14 -24.39 8.80
CA VAL A 39 4.00 -24.87 7.70
C VAL A 39 3.77 -24.07 6.43
N VAL A 40 2.50 -23.82 6.06
CA VAL A 40 2.14 -23.10 4.85
C VAL A 40 2.68 -21.68 4.87
N GLY A 41 2.44 -20.91 5.94
CA GLY A 41 2.95 -19.55 5.97
C GLY A 41 4.49 -19.48 6.14
N LEU A 42 5.15 -20.54 6.64
CA LEU A 42 6.63 -20.59 6.78
C LEU A 42 7.22 -20.77 5.39
N GLY A 43 6.63 -21.69 4.63
CA GLY A 43 6.89 -21.85 3.20
C GLY A 43 6.64 -20.55 2.44
N TRP A 44 5.50 -19.90 2.65
CA TRP A 44 5.17 -18.62 2.01
C TRP A 44 6.14 -17.50 2.38
N THR A 45 6.50 -17.36 3.66
CA THR A 45 7.43 -16.32 4.12
C THR A 45 8.80 -16.53 3.50
N ARG A 46 9.28 -17.78 3.46
CA ARG A 46 10.55 -18.12 2.82
C ARG A 46 10.51 -17.85 1.32
N TYR A 47 9.44 -18.25 0.65
CA TYR A 47 9.24 -18.00 -0.78
C TYR A 47 9.20 -16.50 -1.08
N ALA A 48 8.42 -15.72 -0.31
CA ALA A 48 8.31 -14.28 -0.47
C ALA A 48 9.63 -13.57 -0.21
N ASP A 49 10.44 -14.04 0.75
CA ASP A 49 11.80 -13.53 0.95
C ASP A 49 12.66 -13.77 -0.28
N VAL A 50 12.68 -15.00 -0.82
CA VAL A 50 13.40 -15.32 -2.05
C VAL A 50 12.96 -14.41 -3.20
N VAL A 51 11.66 -14.18 -3.38
CA VAL A 51 11.14 -13.28 -4.43
C VAL A 51 11.55 -11.83 -4.21
N ARG A 52 11.53 -11.34 -2.96
CA ARG A 52 11.88 -9.94 -2.65
C ARG A 52 13.37 -9.67 -2.80
N THR A 53 14.20 -10.59 -2.30
CA THR A 53 15.66 -10.47 -2.31
C THR A 53 16.31 -11.08 -3.54
N ALA A 54 15.52 -11.71 -4.43
CA ALA A 54 15.96 -12.19 -5.73
C ALA A 54 16.79 -11.09 -6.42
N ASP A 55 17.93 -11.50 -6.94
CA ASP A 55 18.83 -10.69 -7.75
C ASP A 55 19.49 -9.51 -7.01
N GLY A 56 19.50 -9.52 -5.67
CA GLY A 56 20.35 -8.65 -4.84
C GLY A 56 19.98 -7.17 -4.80
N ALA A 57 18.98 -6.73 -5.56
CA ALA A 57 18.65 -5.31 -5.71
C ALA A 57 17.78 -4.72 -4.60
N ARG A 58 17.20 -5.57 -3.74
CA ARG A 58 16.28 -5.15 -2.66
C ARG A 58 16.57 -5.90 -1.36
N PRO A 59 17.83 -5.93 -0.88
CA PRO A 59 18.19 -6.70 0.30
C PRO A 59 17.46 -6.19 1.55
N TRP A 60 17.10 -4.90 1.57
CA TRP A 60 16.34 -4.24 2.62
C TRP A 60 14.87 -4.72 2.75
N LEU A 61 14.33 -5.42 1.75
CA LEU A 61 12.98 -6.00 1.79
C LEU A 61 12.93 -7.45 2.30
N GLY A 62 14.09 -8.05 2.60
CA GLY A 62 14.15 -9.36 3.23
C GLY A 62 13.60 -9.33 4.66
N ALA A 63 13.06 -10.46 5.15
CA ALA A 63 12.44 -10.52 6.47
C ALA A 63 13.39 -10.12 7.61
N THR A 64 14.69 -10.36 7.47
CA THR A 64 15.70 -9.95 8.46
C THR A 64 15.90 -8.43 8.48
N ALA A 65 15.95 -7.80 7.31
CA ALA A 65 16.13 -6.36 7.19
C ALA A 65 14.89 -5.58 7.66
N LEU A 66 13.70 -6.19 7.53
CA LEU A 66 12.45 -5.63 8.03
C LEU A 66 12.23 -5.84 9.54
N ALA A 67 13.17 -6.44 10.27
CA ALA A 67 13.00 -6.68 11.70
C ALA A 67 12.73 -5.39 12.49
N ASP A 68 13.51 -4.33 12.24
CA ASP A 68 13.32 -3.04 12.91
C ASP A 68 12.00 -2.39 12.51
N PHE A 69 11.63 -2.47 11.23
CA PHE A 69 10.32 -2.03 10.74
C PHE A 69 9.16 -2.77 11.44
N LEU A 70 9.34 -4.05 11.75
CA LEU A 70 8.28 -4.89 12.33
C LEU A 70 8.19 -4.76 13.85
N PHE A 71 9.33 -4.73 14.56
CA PHE A 71 9.38 -4.82 16.02
C PHE A 71 9.66 -3.49 16.74
N GLY A 72 10.40 -2.58 16.09
CA GLY A 72 10.87 -1.33 16.70
C GLY A 72 11.89 -1.53 17.81
N ALA A 73 12.39 -0.42 18.38
CA ALA A 73 13.29 -0.49 19.52
C ALA A 73 12.51 -0.94 20.78
N PRO A 74 13.10 -1.74 21.68
CA PRO A 74 12.44 -2.13 22.94
C PRO A 74 11.94 -0.94 23.75
N LEU A 75 12.69 0.17 23.76
CA LEU A 75 12.39 1.40 24.51
C LEU A 75 11.19 2.18 23.96
N ASP A 76 10.80 1.97 22.70
CA ASP A 76 9.61 2.62 22.11
C ASP A 76 8.32 2.26 22.87
N ARG A 77 8.31 1.12 23.59
CA ARG A 77 7.19 0.67 24.43
C ARG A 77 7.01 1.50 25.70
N LEU A 78 7.95 2.39 26.01
CA LEU A 78 7.84 3.33 27.12
C LEU A 78 7.30 4.69 26.67
N ASP A 79 7.15 4.94 25.36
CA ASP A 79 6.64 6.19 24.82
C ASP A 79 5.09 6.25 24.91
N PRO A 80 4.52 7.16 25.74
CA PRO A 80 3.07 7.32 25.84
C PRO A 80 2.42 7.78 24.53
N THR A 81 3.17 8.45 23.66
CA THR A 81 2.69 8.95 22.37
C THR A 81 2.45 7.80 21.41
N ALA A 82 3.38 6.85 21.34
CA ALA A 82 3.22 5.62 20.56
C ALA A 82 2.00 4.81 21.02
N TRP A 83 1.81 4.65 22.34
CA TRP A 83 0.62 4.00 22.87
C TRP A 83 -0.68 4.74 22.55
N SER A 84 -0.65 6.07 22.53
CA SER A 84 -1.82 6.88 22.16
C SER A 84 -2.20 6.66 20.69
N ALA A 85 -1.24 6.64 19.78
CA ALA A 85 -1.48 6.34 18.36
C ALA A 85 -2.09 4.94 18.17
N ILE A 86 -1.54 3.93 18.84
CA ILE A 86 -2.07 2.56 18.83
C ILE A 86 -3.50 2.53 19.39
N ALA A 87 -3.76 3.21 20.51
CA ALA A 87 -5.08 3.24 21.12
C ALA A 87 -6.14 3.88 20.20
N VAL A 88 -5.77 4.93 19.47
CA VAL A 88 -6.64 5.55 18.45
C VAL A 88 -6.95 4.56 17.33
N ALA A 89 -5.93 3.89 16.77
CA ALA A 89 -6.12 2.91 15.69
C ALA A 89 -6.98 1.72 16.14
N LEU A 90 -6.76 1.20 17.34
CA LEU A 90 -7.61 0.18 17.95
C LEU A 90 -9.04 0.69 18.19
N GLY A 91 -9.20 1.95 18.60
CA GLY A 91 -10.49 2.60 18.77
C GLY A 91 -11.31 2.67 17.47
N LEU A 92 -10.65 2.90 16.33
CA LEU A 92 -11.30 2.89 15.00
C LEU A 92 -11.85 1.51 14.63
N VAL A 93 -11.17 0.46 15.06
CA VAL A 93 -11.48 -0.92 14.67
C VAL A 93 -12.44 -1.61 15.64
N VAL A 94 -12.26 -1.40 16.95
CA VAL A 94 -13.01 -2.11 18.00
C VAL A 94 -14.11 -1.23 18.61
N GLY A 95 -13.83 0.06 18.74
CA GLY A 95 -14.75 1.02 19.34
C GLY A 95 -15.28 0.60 20.72
N PRO A 96 -16.53 0.98 21.05
CA PRO A 96 -17.20 0.58 22.29
C PRO A 96 -17.49 -0.93 22.39
N ALA A 97 -17.33 -1.70 21.30
CA ALA A 97 -17.60 -3.14 21.34
C ALA A 97 -16.63 -3.89 22.29
N LEU A 98 -15.43 -3.34 22.53
CA LEU A 98 -14.47 -3.87 23.51
C LEU A 98 -15.09 -4.11 24.90
N LEU A 99 -16.08 -3.31 25.27
CA LEU A 99 -16.74 -3.40 26.58
C LEU A 99 -17.64 -4.63 26.69
N VAL A 100 -18.26 -5.05 25.59
CA VAL A 100 -19.02 -6.31 25.52
C VAL A 100 -18.07 -7.50 25.67
N ILE A 101 -16.88 -7.43 25.05
CA ILE A 101 -15.81 -8.44 25.20
C ILE A 101 -15.35 -8.52 26.66
N LEU A 102 -14.92 -7.40 27.24
CA LEU A 102 -14.40 -7.35 28.62
C LEU A 102 -15.46 -7.80 29.64
N TRP A 103 -16.72 -7.45 29.41
CA TRP A 103 -17.81 -7.86 30.30
C TRP A 103 -18.08 -9.36 30.23
N SER A 104 -18.09 -9.94 29.03
CA SER A 104 -18.24 -11.38 28.87
C SER A 104 -17.05 -12.18 29.43
N ALA A 105 -15.85 -11.60 29.44
CA ALA A 105 -14.65 -12.19 30.03
C ALA A 105 -14.64 -12.21 31.56
N LYS A 106 -15.42 -11.34 32.23
CA LYS A 106 -15.58 -11.33 33.71
C LYS A 106 -16.27 -12.59 34.24
N ASP A 107 -16.87 -13.36 33.34
CA ASP A 107 -17.72 -14.45 33.73
C ASP A 107 -16.95 -15.67 34.24
N ALA A 108 -17.44 -16.32 35.31
CA ALA A 108 -16.73 -17.39 35.99
C ALA A 108 -16.49 -18.63 35.10
N ARG A 109 -17.23 -18.81 34.01
CA ARG A 109 -16.95 -19.88 33.04
C ARG A 109 -15.73 -19.60 32.15
N PHE A 110 -15.36 -18.33 31.99
CA PHE A 110 -14.19 -17.86 31.25
C PHE A 110 -12.93 -17.89 32.13
N VAL A 111 -13.06 -17.36 33.36
CA VAL A 111 -11.94 -17.23 34.33
C VAL A 111 -11.75 -18.49 35.18
N HIS A 112 -12.81 -19.24 35.49
CA HIS A 112 -12.79 -20.42 36.37
C HIS A 112 -13.27 -21.71 35.68
N GLY A 113 -13.49 -21.69 34.36
CA GLY A 113 -13.84 -22.89 33.60
C GLY A 113 -12.64 -23.81 33.33
N ALA A 114 -12.91 -25.05 32.94
CA ALA A 114 -11.89 -26.05 32.59
C ALA A 114 -10.95 -25.62 31.45
N GLN A 115 -11.32 -24.58 30.68
CA GLN A 115 -10.56 -24.02 29.56
C GLN A 115 -9.94 -22.65 29.86
N ARG A 116 -9.68 -22.32 31.13
CA ARG A 116 -9.12 -21.00 31.52
C ARG A 116 -7.90 -20.59 30.68
N ARG A 117 -6.99 -21.54 30.39
CA ARG A 117 -5.77 -21.27 29.62
C ARG A 117 -6.08 -20.86 28.18
N PHE A 118 -6.95 -21.61 27.49
CA PHE A 118 -7.44 -21.26 26.15
C PHE A 118 -7.94 -19.82 26.11
N TRP A 119 -8.79 -19.45 27.06
CA TRP A 119 -9.40 -18.13 27.12
C TRP A 119 -8.43 -16.99 27.43
N LEU A 120 -7.49 -17.20 28.36
CA LEU A 120 -6.42 -16.25 28.63
C LEU A 120 -5.53 -16.05 27.39
N SER A 121 -5.19 -17.13 26.69
CA SER A 121 -4.43 -17.06 25.44
C SER A 121 -5.23 -16.40 24.32
N PHE A 122 -6.54 -16.61 24.25
CA PHE A 122 -7.43 -16.03 23.25
C PHE A 122 -7.54 -14.51 23.34
N ILE A 123 -7.62 -13.97 24.56
CA ILE A 123 -7.60 -12.51 24.81
C ILE A 123 -6.17 -11.96 24.75
N GLY A 124 -5.21 -12.70 25.31
CA GLY A 124 -3.82 -12.25 25.42
C GLY A 124 -3.07 -12.23 24.10
N ALA A 125 -3.38 -13.12 23.15
CA ALA A 125 -2.67 -13.22 21.89
C ALA A 125 -2.77 -11.95 21.02
N PRO A 126 -3.95 -11.31 20.82
CA PRO A 126 -4.04 -10.01 20.17
C PRO A 126 -3.23 -8.91 20.86
N LEU A 127 -3.21 -8.86 22.19
CA LEU A 127 -2.42 -7.85 22.93
C LEU A 127 -0.92 -8.11 22.77
N LEU A 128 -0.52 -9.38 22.80
CA LEU A 128 0.85 -9.80 22.54
C LEU A 128 1.27 -9.42 21.12
N ALA A 129 0.35 -9.45 20.14
CA ALA A 129 0.61 -9.00 18.78
C ALA A 129 1.08 -7.55 18.74
N VAL A 130 0.34 -6.67 19.42
CA VAL A 130 0.65 -5.24 19.51
C VAL A 130 2.00 -5.03 20.18
N VAL A 131 2.30 -5.76 21.26
CA VAL A 131 3.58 -5.61 21.98
C VAL A 131 4.76 -6.14 21.17
N VAL A 132 4.60 -7.26 20.46
CA VAL A 132 5.66 -7.85 19.64
C VAL A 132 5.90 -6.99 18.40
N PHE A 133 4.86 -6.75 17.61
CA PHE A 133 4.91 -6.02 16.34
C PHE A 133 4.69 -4.51 16.53
N PHE A 134 5.23 -3.96 17.63
CA PHE A 134 4.91 -2.61 18.12
C PHE A 134 5.07 -1.52 17.07
N ASN A 135 6.14 -1.58 16.27
CA ASN A 135 6.41 -0.53 15.29
C ASN A 135 5.38 -0.49 14.16
N VAL A 136 4.85 -1.62 13.68
CA VAL A 136 3.81 -1.57 12.63
C VAL A 136 2.47 -1.10 13.17
N TYR A 137 2.11 -1.42 14.41
CA TYR A 137 0.88 -0.90 15.01
C TYR A 137 0.95 0.60 15.32
N ARG A 138 2.15 1.15 15.59
CA ARG A 138 2.30 2.58 15.88
C ARG A 138 2.32 3.45 14.63
N ILE A 139 2.93 2.97 13.53
CA ILE A 139 3.10 3.77 12.30
C ILE A 139 1.97 3.57 11.28
N HIS A 140 1.21 2.48 11.38
CA HIS A 140 0.15 2.12 10.44
C HIS A 140 -1.12 1.68 11.18
N ASP A 141 -2.21 2.40 10.96
CA ASP A 141 -3.50 2.14 11.59
C ASP A 141 -4.13 0.81 11.15
N TYR A 142 -3.98 0.43 9.88
CA TYR A 142 -4.60 -0.75 9.27
C TYR A 142 -4.12 -2.09 9.85
N TYR A 143 -2.96 -2.15 10.52
CA TYR A 143 -2.55 -3.38 11.22
C TYR A 143 -3.49 -3.73 12.38
N SER A 144 -4.23 -2.74 12.91
CA SER A 144 -5.29 -2.98 13.89
C SER A 144 -6.43 -3.84 13.31
N ALA A 145 -6.64 -3.84 12.00
CA ALA A 145 -7.62 -4.73 11.38
C ALA A 145 -7.26 -6.21 11.53
N ALA A 146 -5.97 -6.55 11.67
CA ALA A 146 -5.50 -7.93 11.76
C ALA A 146 -5.99 -8.67 13.03
N ILE A 147 -6.30 -7.93 14.10
CA ILE A 147 -6.83 -8.52 15.34
C ILE A 147 -8.37 -8.60 15.37
N THR A 148 -9.06 -8.04 14.37
CA THR A 148 -10.54 -8.05 14.30
C THR A 148 -11.16 -9.45 14.35
N PRO A 149 -10.59 -10.51 13.76
CA PRO A 149 -11.25 -11.83 13.81
C PRO A 149 -11.31 -12.39 15.23
N SER A 150 -10.25 -12.20 16.03
CA SER A 150 -10.22 -12.62 17.44
C SER A 150 -11.21 -11.81 18.27
N LEU A 151 -11.31 -10.51 18.01
CA LEU A 151 -12.24 -9.62 18.68
C LEU A 151 -13.69 -9.93 18.30
N ALA A 152 -13.98 -10.18 17.02
CA ALA A 152 -15.30 -10.58 16.55
C ALA A 152 -15.76 -11.91 17.16
N ALA A 153 -14.84 -12.88 17.26
CA ALA A 153 -15.12 -14.13 17.95
C ALA A 153 -15.34 -13.92 19.46
N ALA A 154 -14.54 -13.07 20.12
CA ALA A 154 -14.76 -12.69 21.52
C ALA A 154 -16.13 -12.01 21.73
N LEU A 155 -16.53 -11.12 20.81
CA LEU A 155 -17.82 -10.45 20.80
C LEU A 155 -18.97 -11.43 20.65
N GLY A 156 -18.92 -12.32 19.65
CA GLY A 156 -19.98 -13.29 19.39
C GLY A 156 -20.15 -14.29 20.53
N LEU A 157 -19.03 -14.85 21.02
CA LEU A 157 -19.03 -15.77 22.17
C LEU A 157 -19.51 -15.08 23.43
N GLY A 158 -19.08 -13.83 23.64
CA GLY A 158 -19.50 -13.02 24.76
C GLY A 158 -20.99 -12.71 24.73
N ALA A 159 -21.48 -12.15 23.62
CA ALA A 159 -22.90 -11.87 23.42
C ALA A 159 -23.76 -13.13 23.59
N GLY A 160 -23.32 -14.28 23.05
CA GLY A 160 -24.03 -15.56 23.22
C GLY A 160 -24.07 -16.03 24.68
N ALA A 161 -22.97 -15.91 25.42
CA ALA A 161 -22.93 -16.22 26.84
C ALA A 161 -23.88 -15.33 27.65
N LEU A 162 -23.98 -14.05 27.29
CA LEU A 162 -24.86 -13.08 27.92
C LEU A 162 -26.32 -13.36 27.60
N TRP A 163 -26.63 -13.63 26.33
CA TRP A 163 -27.96 -14.03 25.88
C TRP A 163 -28.47 -15.30 26.59
N SER A 164 -27.57 -16.24 26.89
CA SER A 164 -27.92 -17.49 27.58
C SER A 164 -28.31 -17.30 29.06
N ARG A 165 -28.17 -16.08 29.62
CA ARG A 165 -28.46 -15.79 31.03
C ARG A 165 -29.82 -15.16 31.22
N ARG A 166 -30.61 -15.71 32.15
CA ARG A 166 -31.91 -15.16 32.55
C ARG A 166 -31.80 -13.98 33.54
N ASP A 167 -30.64 -13.77 34.18
CA ASP A 167 -30.41 -12.78 35.25
C ASP A 167 -29.46 -11.63 34.85
N LEU A 168 -29.58 -11.13 33.62
CA LEU A 168 -28.71 -10.12 32.99
C LEU A 168 -28.54 -8.80 33.78
N ALA A 169 -29.37 -8.54 34.78
CA ALA A 169 -29.51 -7.24 35.38
C ALA A 169 -28.63 -6.93 36.58
N ARG A 170 -28.27 -7.92 37.39
CA ARG A 170 -27.40 -7.65 38.55
C ARG A 170 -25.94 -7.44 38.15
N ALA A 171 -25.58 -7.82 36.92
CA ALA A 171 -24.21 -7.82 36.43
C ALA A 171 -23.82 -6.58 35.59
N SER A 172 -24.76 -5.71 35.24
CA SER A 172 -24.55 -4.57 34.31
C SER A 172 -24.30 -3.20 34.98
N LEU A 173 -24.45 -3.08 36.30
CA LEU A 173 -24.30 -1.82 37.05
C LEU A 173 -22.92 -1.12 36.94
N PRO A 174 -21.75 -1.81 36.91
CA PRO A 174 -20.45 -1.14 36.81
C PRO A 174 -19.93 -0.93 35.38
N VAL A 175 -20.56 -1.53 34.36
CA VAL A 175 -20.07 -1.54 32.96
C VAL A 175 -20.39 -0.24 32.25
N ILE A 176 -21.50 0.38 32.66
CA ILE A 176 -22.09 1.52 32.00
C ILE A 176 -21.23 2.79 32.12
N PRO A 177 -20.76 3.22 33.31
CA PRO A 177 -19.86 4.38 33.40
C PRO A 177 -18.51 4.13 32.73
N LEU A 178 -17.98 2.90 32.75
CA LEU A 178 -16.74 2.56 32.04
C LEU A 178 -16.94 2.58 30.52
N ALA A 179 -18.12 2.19 30.04
CA ALA A 179 -18.50 2.29 28.64
C ALA A 179 -18.60 3.73 28.15
N VAL A 180 -19.13 4.63 29.00
CA VAL A 180 -19.14 6.07 28.74
C VAL A 180 -17.72 6.61 28.66
N VAL A 181 -16.83 6.25 29.57
CA VAL A 181 -15.44 6.75 29.59
C VAL A 181 -14.63 6.22 28.40
N VAL A 182 -14.75 4.95 28.03
CA VAL A 182 -14.04 4.37 26.87
C VAL A 182 -14.62 4.90 25.55
N GLY A 183 -15.94 5.08 25.45
CA GLY A 183 -16.56 5.79 24.33
C GLY A 183 -16.07 7.24 24.22
N PHE A 184 -15.91 7.92 25.36
CA PHE A 184 -15.40 9.31 25.43
C PHE A 184 -13.94 9.41 24.97
N LEU A 185 -13.09 8.46 25.34
CA LEU A 185 -11.66 8.45 24.98
C LEU A 185 -11.37 8.02 23.53
N THR A 186 -12.28 7.31 22.88
CA THR A 186 -12.11 6.78 21.51
C THR A 186 -12.69 7.68 20.41
N LEU A 187 -13.35 8.77 20.77
CA LEU A 187 -14.15 9.60 19.87
C LEU A 187 -13.61 11.02 19.74
N ALA A 188 -12.63 11.23 18.86
CA ALA A 188 -12.19 12.56 18.42
C ALA A 188 -13.02 13.05 17.21
N THR A 189 -14.30 13.42 17.46
CA THR A 189 -15.27 14.15 16.58
C THR A 189 -15.66 13.53 15.21
N PRO A 190 -16.91 13.69 14.69
CA PRO A 190 -18.05 14.50 15.13
C PRO A 190 -19.03 13.70 16.02
N VAL A 191 -19.17 14.15 17.26
CA VAL A 191 -19.36 13.25 18.41
C VAL A 191 -20.53 13.64 19.32
N ALA A 192 -21.17 14.80 19.09
CA ALA A 192 -22.20 15.32 19.99
C ALA A 192 -23.52 14.52 19.96
N LEU A 193 -24.06 14.20 18.79
CA LEU A 193 -25.30 13.43 18.66
C LEU A 193 -25.10 11.97 19.10
N ALA A 194 -23.93 11.44 18.77
CA ALA A 194 -23.47 10.12 19.15
C ALA A 194 -23.43 9.93 20.67
N LEU A 195 -22.78 10.88 21.34
CA LEU A 195 -22.71 10.95 22.80
C LEU A 195 -24.09 11.15 23.42
N ALA A 196 -24.93 12.04 22.89
CA ALA A 196 -26.25 12.29 23.45
C ALA A 196 -27.12 11.02 23.44
N VAL A 197 -27.14 10.28 22.33
CA VAL A 197 -27.89 9.02 22.23
C VAL A 197 -27.31 7.94 23.13
N ALA A 198 -25.98 7.79 23.17
CA ALA A 198 -25.31 6.83 24.05
C ALA A 198 -25.59 7.13 25.53
N VAL A 199 -25.44 8.40 25.96
CA VAL A 199 -25.69 8.86 27.33
C VAL A 199 -27.15 8.64 27.74
N VAL A 200 -28.11 8.94 26.85
CA VAL A 200 -29.54 8.73 27.15
C VAL A 200 -29.87 7.24 27.27
N ALA A 201 -29.37 6.40 26.36
CA ALA A 201 -29.60 4.96 26.39
C ALA A 201 -28.98 4.31 27.66
N ILE A 202 -27.80 4.80 28.04
CA ILE A 202 -27.07 4.44 29.26
C ILE A 202 -27.82 4.90 30.52
N ALA A 203 -28.26 6.15 30.56
CA ALA A 203 -29.02 6.71 31.69
C ALA A 203 -30.34 5.96 31.89
N PHE A 204 -31.02 5.57 30.81
CA PHE A 204 -32.22 4.74 30.87
C PHE A 204 -31.92 3.35 31.45
N LEU A 205 -30.82 2.72 31.03
CA LEU A 205 -30.38 1.43 31.56
C LEU A 205 -30.04 1.52 33.06
N VAL A 206 -29.27 2.53 33.48
CA VAL A 206 -28.92 2.81 34.88
C VAL A 206 -30.17 3.04 35.71
N ARG A 207 -31.11 3.86 35.22
CA ARG A 207 -32.37 4.14 35.93
C ARG A 207 -33.19 2.87 36.18
N ARG A 208 -33.32 1.99 35.17
CA ARG A 208 -34.02 0.69 35.30
C ARG A 208 -33.32 -0.23 36.30
N LEU A 209 -31.99 -0.23 36.31
CA LEU A 209 -31.17 -1.02 37.24
C LEU A 209 -31.32 -0.53 38.68
N VAL A 210 -31.32 0.78 38.91
CA VAL A 210 -31.52 1.41 40.23
C VAL A 210 -32.94 1.17 40.76
N GLN A 211 -33.94 1.09 39.88
CA GLN A 211 -35.33 0.78 40.24
C GLN A 211 -35.59 -0.71 40.53
N GLY A 212 -34.58 -1.58 40.45
CA GLY A 212 -34.74 -3.02 40.71
C GLY A 212 -35.44 -3.80 39.59
N ASP A 213 -35.74 -3.17 38.45
CA ASP A 213 -36.42 -3.80 37.30
C ASP A 213 -35.42 -4.55 36.42
N HIS A 214 -34.99 -5.67 36.96
CA HIS A 214 -33.92 -6.47 36.40
C HIS A 214 -34.29 -7.11 35.04
N HIS A 215 -35.53 -7.54 34.86
CA HIS A 215 -35.97 -8.12 33.60
C HIS A 215 -35.99 -7.09 32.46
N ALA A 216 -36.36 -5.83 32.72
CA ALA A 216 -36.30 -4.77 31.72
C ALA A 216 -34.85 -4.39 31.35
N ALA A 217 -33.94 -4.31 32.32
CA ALA A 217 -32.52 -4.02 32.08
C ALA A 217 -31.85 -5.08 31.19
N GLY A 218 -32.18 -6.36 31.39
CA GLY A 218 -31.68 -7.46 30.55
C GLY A 218 -32.16 -7.36 29.09
N ARG A 219 -33.39 -6.90 28.85
CA ARG A 219 -33.92 -6.70 27.49
C ARG A 219 -33.38 -5.44 26.81
N ALA A 220 -32.97 -4.44 27.59
CA ALA A 220 -32.45 -3.18 27.05
C ALA A 220 -30.95 -3.27 26.69
N LEU A 221 -30.20 -4.23 27.24
CA LEU A 221 -28.77 -4.38 26.97
C LEU A 221 -28.44 -4.69 25.49
N PRO A 222 -29.14 -5.60 24.79
CA PRO A 222 -28.94 -5.82 23.35
C PRO A 222 -29.23 -4.55 22.53
N VAL A 223 -30.25 -3.79 22.92
CA VAL A 223 -30.60 -2.52 22.25
C VAL A 223 -29.48 -1.49 22.41
N VAL A 224 -28.93 -1.34 23.62
CA VAL A 224 -27.76 -0.47 23.87
C VAL A 224 -26.54 -0.94 23.07
N ALA A 225 -26.27 -2.25 23.04
CA ALA A 225 -25.16 -2.80 22.26
C ALA A 225 -25.32 -2.51 20.75
N VAL A 226 -26.51 -2.71 20.20
CA VAL A 226 -26.82 -2.38 18.79
C VAL A 226 -26.64 -0.89 18.52
N ILE A 227 -27.13 -0.01 19.41
CA ILE A 227 -26.94 1.44 19.29
C ILE A 227 -25.45 1.79 19.30
N LEU A 228 -24.66 1.23 20.22
CA LEU A 228 -23.22 1.49 20.31
C LEU A 228 -22.46 0.99 19.07
N ILE A 229 -22.83 -0.17 18.53
CA ILE A 229 -22.26 -0.71 17.28
C ILE A 229 -22.62 0.19 16.09
N ALA A 230 -23.90 0.52 15.93
CA ALA A 230 -24.36 1.40 14.85
C ALA A 230 -23.68 2.77 14.91
N LEU A 231 -23.48 3.28 16.13
CA LEU A 231 -22.79 4.54 16.35
C LEU A 231 -21.32 4.48 16.00
N ASN A 232 -20.62 3.42 16.41
CA ASN A 232 -19.23 3.21 16.04
C ASN A 232 -19.07 3.09 14.52
N LEU A 233 -19.93 2.30 13.85
CA LEU A 233 -19.93 2.20 12.39
C LEU A 233 -20.18 3.55 11.73
N ALA A 234 -21.11 4.36 12.25
CA ALA A 234 -21.40 5.69 11.72
C ALA A 234 -20.19 6.64 11.88
N THR A 235 -19.56 6.69 13.05
CA THR A 235 -18.42 7.60 13.31
C THR A 235 -17.11 7.12 12.68
N THR A 236 -16.98 5.83 12.37
CA THR A 236 -15.82 5.24 11.69
C THR A 236 -16.08 4.95 10.21
N SER A 237 -17.25 5.34 9.68
CA SER A 237 -17.64 5.09 8.29
C SER A 237 -16.66 5.66 7.27
N TRP A 238 -16.01 6.78 7.57
CA TRP A 238 -14.95 7.36 6.72
C TRP A 238 -13.70 6.47 6.67
N TYR A 239 -13.35 5.81 7.78
CA TYR A 239 -12.21 4.91 7.87
C TYR A 239 -12.48 3.65 7.05
N TRP A 240 -13.63 3.03 7.29
CA TRP A 240 -14.07 1.83 6.54
C TRP A 240 -14.38 2.14 5.09
N GLY A 241 -14.92 3.32 4.79
CA GLY A 241 -15.22 3.79 3.44
C GLY A 241 -13.97 3.95 2.60
N ARG A 242 -12.81 4.30 3.19
CA ARG A 242 -11.52 4.26 2.50
C ARG A 242 -11.02 2.83 2.29
N ALA A 243 -11.15 1.97 3.31
CA ALA A 243 -10.67 0.59 3.25
C ALA A 243 -11.46 -0.29 2.26
N TYR A 244 -12.75 -0.02 2.11
CA TYR A 244 -13.68 -0.69 1.20
C TYR A 244 -14.18 0.24 0.10
N ALA A 245 -13.44 1.31 -0.19
CA ALA A 245 -13.73 2.13 -1.36
C ALA A 245 -13.77 1.20 -2.56
N SER A 246 -14.90 1.20 -3.29
CA SER A 246 -14.92 0.52 -4.58
C SER A 246 -13.83 1.16 -5.43
N ALA A 247 -13.01 0.33 -6.08
CA ALA A 247 -12.26 0.83 -7.23
C ALA A 247 -13.33 1.33 -8.21
N ASP A 248 -13.39 2.65 -8.43
CA ASP A 248 -14.35 3.24 -9.34
C ASP A 248 -14.23 2.53 -10.70
N GLU A 249 -15.34 2.32 -11.43
CA GLU A 249 -15.29 1.63 -12.73
C GLU A 249 -14.30 2.31 -13.70
N GLY A 250 -14.14 3.64 -13.60
CA GLY A 250 -13.13 4.40 -14.31
C GLY A 250 -11.69 4.07 -13.90
N ASP A 251 -11.45 3.76 -12.63
CA ASP A 251 -10.13 3.34 -12.14
C ASP A 251 -9.75 1.96 -12.64
N ILE A 252 -10.69 1.00 -12.62
CA ILE A 252 -10.44 -0.34 -13.17
C ILE A 252 -10.18 -0.26 -14.67
N GLY A 253 -10.98 0.51 -15.42
CA GLY A 253 -10.78 0.70 -16.85
C GLY A 253 -9.40 1.25 -17.17
N ARG A 254 -8.94 2.24 -16.40
CA ARG A 254 -7.59 2.82 -16.50
C ARG A 254 -6.50 1.80 -16.16
N ILE A 255 -6.63 1.06 -15.07
CA ILE A 255 -5.69 -0.02 -14.68
C ILE A 255 -5.55 -1.03 -15.81
N LEU A 256 -6.66 -1.53 -16.34
CA LEU A 256 -6.64 -2.54 -17.40
C LEU A 256 -6.06 -2.01 -18.71
N ALA A 257 -6.33 -0.74 -19.05
CA ALA A 257 -5.73 -0.11 -20.24
C ALA A 257 -4.19 -0.01 -20.12
N ARG A 258 -3.69 0.45 -18.97
CA ARG A 258 -2.25 0.55 -18.68
C ARG A 258 -1.58 -0.82 -18.65
N ALA A 259 -2.24 -1.81 -18.04
CA ALA A 259 -1.76 -3.18 -17.98
C ALA A 259 -1.67 -3.83 -19.37
N ARG A 260 -2.65 -3.59 -20.25
CA ARG A 260 -2.61 -4.04 -21.65
C ARG A 260 -1.48 -3.38 -22.43
N GLU A 261 -1.29 -2.08 -22.27
CA GLU A 261 -0.17 -1.35 -22.89
C GLU A 261 1.17 -1.97 -22.48
N LEU A 262 1.41 -2.14 -21.17
CA LEU A 262 2.62 -2.77 -20.67
C LEU A 262 2.78 -4.19 -21.22
N ALA A 263 1.71 -4.99 -21.22
CA ALA A 263 1.74 -6.36 -21.70
C ALA A 263 2.03 -6.47 -23.21
N SER A 264 1.55 -5.53 -24.04
CA SER A 264 1.83 -5.56 -25.48
C SER A 264 3.23 -5.07 -25.84
N LEU A 265 3.90 -4.35 -24.93
CA LEU A 265 5.20 -3.70 -25.16
C LEU A 265 6.37 -4.36 -24.43
N SER A 266 6.11 -5.38 -23.60
CA SER A 266 7.12 -6.10 -22.83
C SER A 266 6.95 -7.62 -22.92
N ALA A 267 8.03 -8.36 -22.72
CA ALA A 267 8.05 -9.80 -22.51
C ALA A 267 7.73 -10.14 -21.05
N ALA A 268 7.30 -11.38 -20.78
CA ALA A 268 6.88 -11.81 -19.43
C ALA A 268 8.02 -11.77 -18.39
N ASP A 269 9.25 -11.94 -18.84
CA ASP A 269 10.48 -11.98 -18.06
C ASP A 269 11.26 -10.66 -18.08
N ASP A 270 10.73 -9.62 -18.74
CA ASP A 270 11.37 -8.30 -18.71
C ASP A 270 11.46 -7.77 -17.28
N PRO A 271 12.62 -7.25 -16.87
CA PRO A 271 12.73 -6.50 -15.64
C PRO A 271 12.05 -5.14 -15.82
N VAL A 272 10.84 -5.03 -15.30
CA VAL A 272 10.02 -3.80 -15.34
C VAL A 272 10.13 -3.01 -14.04
N ILE A 273 10.25 -1.69 -14.15
CA ILE A 273 10.00 -0.76 -13.05
C ILE A 273 8.75 0.08 -13.35
N ALA A 274 7.86 0.23 -12.36
CA ALA A 274 6.66 1.06 -12.43
C ALA A 274 6.73 2.20 -11.40
N VAL A 275 6.28 3.40 -11.79
CA VAL A 275 6.22 4.62 -10.94
C VAL A 275 4.81 5.24 -10.93
N GLY A 276 4.47 6.00 -9.88
CA GLY A 276 3.23 6.81 -9.81
C GLY A 276 1.93 6.11 -9.41
N HIS A 277 2.00 4.81 -9.05
CA HIS A 277 0.85 4.03 -8.60
C HIS A 277 1.08 3.33 -7.25
N ASP A 278 1.84 3.99 -6.38
CA ASP A 278 2.22 3.52 -5.04
C ASP A 278 2.70 2.05 -5.05
N TRP A 279 2.42 1.27 -4.01
CA TRP A 279 2.73 -0.17 -3.92
C TRP A 279 1.63 -1.07 -4.52
N SER A 280 0.76 -0.55 -5.38
CA SER A 280 -0.38 -1.30 -5.91
C SER A 280 0.06 -2.38 -6.91
N PRO A 281 -0.16 -3.68 -6.63
CA PRO A 281 0.26 -4.77 -7.50
C PRO A 281 -0.57 -4.90 -8.77
N ASP A 282 -1.65 -4.12 -8.91
CA ASP A 282 -2.68 -4.34 -9.93
C ASP A 282 -2.12 -4.25 -11.36
N LEU A 283 -1.25 -3.28 -11.64
CA LEU A 283 -0.59 -3.15 -12.95
C LEU A 283 0.13 -4.44 -13.33
N PHE A 284 0.97 -4.96 -12.43
CA PHE A 284 1.76 -6.17 -12.68
C PHE A 284 0.91 -7.44 -12.70
N TYR A 285 -0.11 -7.49 -11.84
CA TYR A 285 -1.06 -8.60 -11.78
C TYR A 285 -1.81 -8.75 -13.11
N TYR A 286 -2.42 -7.67 -13.61
CA TYR A 286 -3.19 -7.70 -14.86
C TYR A 286 -2.32 -7.73 -16.12
N ALA A 287 -1.11 -7.18 -16.08
CA ALA A 287 -0.17 -7.26 -17.21
C ALA A 287 0.52 -8.63 -17.30
N HIS A 288 0.38 -9.49 -16.28
CA HIS A 288 1.18 -10.71 -16.11
C HIS A 288 2.68 -10.43 -16.24
N ARG A 289 3.15 -9.42 -15.51
CA ARG A 289 4.57 -9.01 -15.49
C ARG A 289 5.13 -9.10 -14.08
N ARG A 290 6.44 -9.29 -14.00
CA ARG A 290 7.21 -9.14 -12.76
C ARG A 290 7.93 -7.81 -12.83
N GLY A 291 8.06 -7.16 -11.69
CA GLY A 291 8.74 -5.88 -11.64
C GLY A 291 8.88 -5.31 -10.25
N PHE A 292 9.26 -4.04 -10.22
CA PHE A 292 9.38 -3.26 -9.00
C PHE A 292 8.48 -2.04 -9.08
N MET A 293 7.65 -1.85 -8.05
CA MET A 293 6.81 -0.68 -7.88
C MET A 293 7.61 0.31 -7.03
N LEU A 294 7.98 1.43 -7.63
CA LEU A 294 8.65 2.51 -6.94
C LEU A 294 7.58 3.52 -6.53
N ALA A 295 7.24 3.50 -5.24
CA ALA A 295 6.28 4.44 -4.69
C ALA A 295 6.88 5.83 -4.54
N ASP A 296 6.03 6.84 -4.66
CA ASP A 296 6.43 8.24 -4.70
C ASP A 296 7.19 8.67 -3.45
N TRP A 297 6.80 8.18 -2.27
CA TRP A 297 7.48 8.47 -1.00
C TRP A 297 8.86 7.80 -0.88
N LEU A 298 9.13 6.72 -1.63
CA LEU A 298 10.43 6.06 -1.61
C LEU A 298 11.46 6.86 -2.42
N VAL A 299 11.01 7.65 -3.40
CA VAL A 299 11.85 8.48 -4.28
C VAL A 299 12.74 9.43 -3.48
N ASP A 300 12.22 9.97 -2.38
CA ASP A 300 12.91 10.98 -1.57
C ASP A 300 13.80 10.36 -0.48
N LEU A 301 13.79 9.03 -0.31
CA LEU A 301 14.58 8.36 0.71
C LEU A 301 15.98 8.02 0.19
N PRO A 302 17.04 8.15 1.03
CA PRO A 302 18.39 7.72 0.68
C PRO A 302 18.46 6.27 0.15
N ALA A 303 17.59 5.39 0.64
CA ALA A 303 17.48 4.00 0.22
C ALA A 303 17.15 3.81 -1.28
N ALA A 304 16.55 4.81 -1.94
CA ALA A 304 16.32 4.76 -3.39
C ALA A 304 17.64 4.75 -4.19
N SER A 305 18.70 5.35 -3.64
CA SER A 305 20.02 5.38 -4.29
C SER A 305 20.75 4.04 -4.30
N ASP A 306 20.37 3.11 -3.40
CA ASP A 306 20.92 1.75 -3.33
C ASP A 306 20.29 0.81 -4.36
N ILE A 307 19.20 1.22 -5.03
CA ILE A 307 18.55 0.42 -6.04
C ILE A 307 19.36 0.52 -7.33
N ASP A 308 19.91 -0.61 -7.77
CA ASP A 308 20.48 -0.71 -9.10
C ASP A 308 19.35 -0.70 -10.15
N PHE A 309 19.16 0.46 -10.77
CA PHE A 309 18.19 0.65 -11.85
C PHE A 309 18.71 0.24 -13.23
N SER A 310 20.01 0.00 -13.39
CA SER A 310 20.61 -0.33 -14.70
C SER A 310 20.17 -1.70 -15.25
N ARG A 311 19.61 -2.53 -14.38
CA ARG A 311 19.07 -3.86 -14.68
C ARG A 311 17.63 -3.85 -15.20
N TYR A 312 16.90 -2.74 -15.12
CA TYR A 312 15.56 -2.66 -15.70
C TYR A 312 15.64 -2.24 -17.16
N THR A 313 14.91 -2.93 -18.02
CA THR A 313 14.85 -2.67 -19.47
C THR A 313 13.55 -1.98 -19.87
N ILE A 314 12.58 -1.91 -18.96
CA ILE A 314 11.30 -1.25 -19.17
C ILE A 314 10.98 -0.36 -17.97
N LEU A 315 10.61 0.89 -18.26
CA LEU A 315 10.01 1.82 -17.30
C LEU A 315 8.55 2.05 -17.69
N HIS A 316 7.66 2.03 -16.70
CA HIS A 316 6.26 2.39 -16.86
C HIS A 316 5.89 3.48 -15.84
N ALA A 317 5.14 4.50 -16.26
CA ALA A 317 4.64 5.56 -15.38
C ALA A 317 3.12 5.63 -15.41
N TRP A 318 2.51 5.91 -14.27
CA TRP A 318 1.07 6.08 -14.17
C TRP A 318 0.61 7.39 -14.82
N ASP A 319 1.31 8.49 -14.52
CA ASP A 319 1.22 9.81 -15.13
C ASP A 319 2.60 10.21 -15.68
N PRO A 320 2.85 10.03 -16.99
CA PRO A 320 4.17 10.20 -17.59
C PRO A 320 4.61 11.67 -17.63
N ASP A 321 3.70 12.62 -17.40
CA ASP A 321 4.00 14.05 -17.35
C ASP A 321 4.40 14.51 -15.94
N ARG A 322 4.09 13.72 -14.90
CA ARG A 322 4.38 14.06 -13.49
C ARG A 322 5.36 13.12 -12.83
N ASP A 323 5.22 11.83 -13.08
CA ASP A 323 5.97 10.79 -12.39
C ASP A 323 7.47 10.86 -12.66
N PRO A 324 8.30 10.43 -11.69
CA PRO A 324 9.75 10.50 -11.79
C PRO A 324 10.30 9.62 -12.91
N LEU A 325 11.07 10.23 -13.83
CA LEU A 325 11.81 9.51 -14.87
C LEU A 325 13.30 9.29 -14.51
N TRP A 326 13.75 9.78 -13.37
CA TRP A 326 15.13 9.59 -12.90
C TRP A 326 15.55 8.12 -12.70
N PRO A 327 14.65 7.12 -12.48
CA PRO A 327 15.08 5.71 -12.47
C PRO A 327 15.74 5.30 -13.79
N ALA A 328 15.35 5.93 -14.90
CA ALA A 328 16.01 5.73 -16.20
C ALA A 328 17.37 6.42 -16.34
N ALA A 329 17.79 7.28 -15.40
CA ALA A 329 19.04 8.05 -15.48
C ALA A 329 20.30 7.15 -15.52
N ARG A 330 20.19 5.90 -15.03
CA ARG A 330 21.27 4.91 -15.11
C ARG A 330 21.38 4.22 -16.47
N SER A 331 20.38 4.35 -17.32
CA SER A 331 20.36 3.80 -18.67
C SER A 331 20.81 4.88 -19.66
N PRO A 332 21.88 4.64 -20.46
CA PRO A 332 22.36 5.63 -21.44
C PRO A 332 21.28 6.08 -22.42
N TRP A 333 20.37 5.17 -22.81
CA TRP A 333 19.27 5.44 -23.71
C TRP A 333 17.92 5.16 -23.05
N ILE A 334 16.95 6.03 -23.33
CA ILE A 334 15.54 5.86 -22.99
C ILE A 334 14.70 6.18 -24.23
N GLY A 335 13.76 5.30 -24.57
CA GLY A 335 12.91 5.45 -25.75
C GLY A 335 11.44 5.21 -25.42
N ALA A 336 10.57 6.14 -25.82
CA ALA A 336 9.12 5.98 -25.70
C ALA A 336 8.62 4.93 -26.70
N ILE A 337 8.03 3.85 -26.17
CA ILE A 337 7.45 2.74 -26.93
C ILE A 337 5.93 2.66 -26.77
N GLY A 338 5.36 3.44 -25.86
CA GLY A 338 3.93 3.61 -25.64
C GLY A 338 3.63 4.98 -25.04
N ALA A 339 2.36 5.21 -24.68
CA ALA A 339 1.93 6.46 -24.07
C ALA A 339 2.43 6.61 -22.60
N HIS A 340 2.76 5.49 -21.94
CA HIS A 340 3.13 5.39 -20.53
C HIS A 340 4.38 4.54 -20.30
N THR A 341 4.97 4.02 -21.38
CA THR A 341 5.97 2.96 -21.32
C THR A 341 7.19 3.32 -22.15
N TRP A 342 8.37 3.14 -21.56
CA TRP A 342 9.66 3.34 -22.19
C TRP A 342 10.49 2.06 -22.20
N ALA A 343 11.23 1.85 -23.28
CA ALA A 343 12.37 0.94 -23.30
C ALA A 343 13.63 1.66 -22.78
N LEU A 344 14.45 0.93 -22.03
CA LEU A 344 15.72 1.37 -21.48
C LEU A 344 16.85 0.51 -22.04
N GLY A 345 17.98 1.13 -22.38
CA GLY A 345 19.04 0.42 -23.08
C GLY A 345 20.41 1.07 -22.99
N ARG A 346 21.42 0.33 -23.43
CA ARG A 346 22.79 0.82 -23.59
C ARG A 346 23.03 1.44 -24.96
N SER A 347 22.19 1.09 -25.94
CA SER A 347 22.22 1.59 -27.31
C SER A 347 20.81 1.88 -27.81
N PHE A 348 20.70 2.58 -28.95
CA PHE A 348 19.41 2.82 -29.59
C PHE A 348 18.72 1.51 -30.05
N ALA A 349 19.49 0.50 -30.46
CA ALA A 349 18.97 -0.80 -30.89
C ALA A 349 18.19 -1.54 -29.78
N ASP A 350 18.53 -1.28 -28.51
CA ASP A 350 17.84 -1.88 -27.35
C ASP A 350 16.42 -1.29 -27.15
N LEU A 351 16.08 -0.18 -27.81
CA LEU A 351 14.86 0.60 -27.55
C LEU A 351 13.61 0.07 -28.27
N ARG A 352 13.64 -1.15 -28.80
CA ARG A 352 12.46 -1.88 -29.33
C ARG A 352 11.62 -1.09 -30.34
N GLY A 353 12.29 -0.32 -31.20
CA GLY A 353 11.63 0.48 -32.22
C GLY A 353 11.01 1.79 -31.70
N ALA A 354 11.49 2.31 -30.57
CA ALA A 354 11.09 3.63 -30.07
C ALA A 354 11.20 4.71 -31.16
N ILE A 355 10.11 5.48 -31.31
CA ILE A 355 10.00 6.57 -32.28
C ILE A 355 10.60 7.86 -31.71
N LEU A 356 10.55 8.03 -30.39
CA LEU A 356 11.13 9.14 -29.65
C LEU A 356 12.09 8.60 -28.61
N ALA A 357 13.34 9.01 -28.64
CA ALA A 357 14.35 8.61 -27.67
C ALA A 357 15.20 9.79 -27.20
N SER A 358 15.80 9.66 -26.02
CA SER A 358 16.82 10.59 -25.56
C SER A 358 18.01 9.88 -24.94
N THR A 359 19.17 10.53 -25.01
CA THR A 359 20.44 10.01 -24.51
C THR A 359 21.37 11.14 -24.07
N ASP A 360 22.29 10.81 -23.16
CA ASP A 360 23.44 11.65 -22.81
C ASP A 360 24.70 11.24 -23.61
N ASP A 361 24.59 10.25 -24.53
CA ASP A 361 25.69 9.81 -25.39
C ASP A 361 25.92 10.78 -26.55
N GLU A 362 26.72 11.82 -26.29
CA GLU A 362 27.14 12.81 -27.30
C GLU A 362 27.90 12.16 -28.47
N SER A 363 28.54 11.01 -28.25
CA SER A 363 29.29 10.31 -29.31
C SER A 363 28.34 9.77 -30.41
N ALA A 364 27.12 9.40 -30.03
CA ALA A 364 26.09 8.98 -30.98
C ALA A 364 25.65 10.15 -31.87
N TYR A 365 25.48 11.35 -31.30
CA TYR A 365 25.17 12.56 -32.06
C TYR A 365 26.31 12.93 -33.01
N MET A 366 27.55 12.94 -32.53
CA MET A 366 28.73 13.21 -33.37
C MET A 366 28.88 12.17 -34.48
N GLY A 367 28.46 10.93 -34.22
CA GLY A 367 28.36 9.88 -35.23
C GLY A 367 27.38 10.21 -36.35
N ALA A 368 26.16 10.62 -35.99
CA ALA A 368 25.13 11.05 -36.93
C ALA A 368 25.54 12.32 -37.70
N ALA A 369 26.18 13.27 -37.04
CA ALA A 369 26.62 14.54 -37.62
C ALA A 369 27.67 14.40 -38.72
N ARG A 370 28.44 13.29 -38.78
CA ARG A 370 29.41 13.07 -39.86
C ARG A 370 28.79 12.99 -41.24
N ASN A 371 27.57 12.43 -41.34
CA ASN A 371 26.87 12.21 -42.61
C ASN A 371 25.47 12.84 -42.65
N GLY A 372 25.04 13.47 -41.54
CA GLY A 372 23.74 14.11 -41.42
C GLY A 372 23.72 15.51 -42.04
N VAL A 373 22.54 15.96 -42.45
CA VAL A 373 22.33 17.30 -43.01
C VAL A 373 21.82 18.22 -41.90
N PRO A 374 22.49 19.33 -41.56
CA PRO A 374 21.96 20.29 -40.59
C PRO A 374 20.61 20.85 -41.07
N ILE A 375 19.60 20.83 -40.19
CA ILE A 375 18.25 21.35 -40.48
C ILE A 375 17.85 22.50 -39.56
N LEU A 376 18.72 22.87 -38.61
CA LEU A 376 18.54 24.05 -37.77
C LEU A 376 19.59 25.11 -38.12
N SER A 377 19.13 26.31 -38.46
CA SER A 377 19.99 27.44 -38.84
C SER A 377 20.54 28.22 -37.65
N GLN A 378 19.82 28.24 -36.52
CA GLN A 378 20.21 28.95 -35.30
C GLN A 378 19.65 28.27 -34.04
N PRO A 379 20.33 28.37 -32.89
CA PRO A 379 19.81 27.85 -31.63
C PRO A 379 18.38 28.34 -31.36
N THR A 380 17.50 27.41 -31.00
CA THR A 380 16.08 27.68 -30.80
C THR A 380 15.67 27.38 -29.36
N LYS A 381 15.11 28.40 -28.69
CA LYS A 381 14.55 28.26 -27.35
C LYS A 381 13.12 27.75 -27.44
N VAL A 382 12.86 26.59 -26.85
CA VAL A 382 11.52 26.02 -26.68
C VAL A 382 11.04 26.38 -25.28
N THR A 383 10.10 27.32 -25.19
CA THR A 383 9.45 27.68 -23.91
C THR A 383 8.47 26.58 -23.53
N CYS A 384 8.61 26.04 -22.32
CA CYS A 384 7.71 24.99 -21.85
C CYS A 384 6.31 25.57 -21.64
N ASP A 385 5.29 24.71 -21.68
CA ASP A 385 3.86 25.05 -21.73
C ASP A 385 3.36 25.59 -23.08
N ARG A 386 4.23 25.76 -24.08
CA ARG A 386 3.86 26.08 -25.46
C ARG A 386 4.39 25.05 -26.44
N GLU A 387 3.66 24.90 -27.54
CA GLU A 387 4.10 24.09 -28.68
C GLU A 387 5.01 24.92 -29.58
N THR A 388 6.14 24.34 -29.98
CA THR A 388 7.08 24.92 -30.93
C THR A 388 7.23 23.99 -32.12
N THR A 389 7.06 24.52 -33.33
CA THR A 389 7.24 23.75 -34.57
C THR A 389 8.67 23.90 -35.07
N LEU A 390 9.30 22.77 -35.40
CA LEU A 390 10.63 22.69 -35.99
C LEU A 390 10.55 21.93 -37.32
N ASP A 391 11.52 22.14 -38.19
CA ASP A 391 11.69 21.32 -39.38
C ASP A 391 12.12 19.90 -38.96
N ALA A 392 11.51 18.88 -39.58
CA ALA A 392 11.85 17.49 -39.33
C ALA A 392 12.70 16.93 -40.48
N GLY A 393 13.73 16.16 -40.12
CA GLY A 393 14.53 15.40 -41.07
C GLY A 393 13.74 14.29 -41.75
N ARG A 394 14.05 14.00 -43.01
CA ARG A 394 13.41 12.92 -43.79
C ARG A 394 13.90 11.53 -43.37
N ALA A 395 15.16 11.41 -42.99
CA ALA A 395 15.79 10.17 -42.54
C ALA A 395 15.67 9.96 -41.02
N GLY A 396 15.39 11.02 -40.28
CA GLY A 396 15.27 11.06 -38.83
C GLY A 396 15.71 12.41 -38.30
N THR A 397 15.16 12.85 -37.17
CA THR A 397 15.49 14.16 -36.58
C THR A 397 16.30 13.97 -35.31
N TRP A 398 17.52 14.47 -35.31
CA TRP A 398 18.35 14.52 -34.11
C TRP A 398 18.41 15.95 -33.60
N LEU A 399 18.07 16.16 -32.33
CA LEU A 399 18.13 17.44 -31.64
C LEU A 399 19.22 17.38 -30.59
N ARG A 400 20.12 18.36 -30.60
CA ARG A 400 21.13 18.55 -29.54
C ARG A 400 20.68 19.67 -28.62
N LEU A 401 20.63 19.40 -27.32
CA LEU A 401 20.22 20.37 -26.30
C LEU A 401 21.44 21.05 -25.66
N ASP A 402 21.22 22.27 -25.14
CA ASP A 402 22.19 22.99 -24.31
C ASP A 402 22.24 22.42 -22.88
N GLY A 403 22.65 21.16 -22.77
CA GLY A 403 22.74 20.42 -21.52
C GLY A 403 21.50 19.59 -21.17
N THR A 404 21.66 18.78 -20.11
CA THR A 404 20.63 17.88 -19.59
C THR A 404 19.90 18.53 -18.43
N ASN A 405 18.56 18.43 -18.44
CA ASN A 405 17.72 18.86 -17.33
C ASN A 405 16.89 17.66 -16.83
N ARG A 406 17.02 17.35 -15.53
CA ARG A 406 16.44 16.16 -14.91
C ARG A 406 14.92 16.20 -14.81
N ASP A 407 14.35 17.40 -14.71
CA ASP A 407 12.91 17.60 -14.53
C ASP A 407 12.23 17.92 -15.85
N ALA A 408 12.99 18.48 -16.81
CA ALA A 408 12.48 18.79 -18.12
C ALA A 408 12.18 17.54 -18.95
N ARG A 409 11.02 17.54 -19.59
CA ARG A 409 10.58 16.47 -20.48
C ARG A 409 10.26 17.03 -21.86
N VAL A 410 10.43 16.22 -22.89
CA VAL A 410 10.17 16.59 -24.29
C VAL A 410 9.17 15.61 -24.89
N ARG A 411 8.12 16.16 -25.49
CA ARG A 411 7.05 15.43 -26.16
C ARG A 411 6.95 15.87 -27.61
N VAL A 412 6.74 14.90 -28.49
CA VAL A 412 6.54 15.14 -29.94
C VAL A 412 5.20 14.63 -30.46
N SER A 413 4.48 13.83 -29.66
CA SER A 413 3.14 13.30 -29.97
C SER A 413 2.32 13.10 -28.69
N SER A 414 1.00 13.15 -28.78
CA SER A 414 0.09 12.76 -27.70
C SER A 414 0.11 11.26 -27.42
N ASP A 415 0.45 10.46 -28.44
CA ASP A 415 0.32 9.00 -28.40
C ASP A 415 1.55 8.32 -27.77
N LEU A 416 2.60 9.09 -27.54
CA LEU A 416 3.85 8.64 -26.94
C LEU A 416 4.10 9.39 -25.63
N ALA A 417 4.70 8.65 -24.69
CA ALA A 417 5.23 9.23 -23.48
C ALA A 417 6.33 10.26 -23.81
N PRO A 418 6.48 11.34 -23.03
CA PRO A 418 7.59 12.26 -23.21
C PRO A 418 8.91 11.59 -22.80
N VAL A 419 10.03 12.04 -23.34
CA VAL A 419 11.37 11.60 -22.91
C VAL A 419 12.05 12.69 -22.07
N PRO A 420 12.94 12.34 -21.12
CA PRO A 420 13.68 13.35 -20.38
C PRO A 420 14.55 14.19 -21.34
N ALA A 421 14.66 15.49 -21.07
CA ALA A 421 15.46 16.42 -21.86
C ALA A 421 16.96 16.21 -21.57
N ARG A 422 17.52 15.18 -22.22
CA ARG A 422 18.95 14.86 -22.21
C ARG A 422 19.68 15.58 -23.33
N GLY A 423 21.02 15.50 -23.31
CA GLY A 423 21.87 16.19 -24.28
C GLY A 423 21.49 15.95 -25.74
N VAL A 424 20.95 14.77 -26.06
CA VAL A 424 20.52 14.41 -27.41
C VAL A 424 19.11 13.79 -27.39
N ILE A 425 18.28 14.20 -28.34
CA ILE A 425 16.96 13.61 -28.62
C ILE A 425 16.93 13.11 -30.06
N VAL A 426 16.40 11.92 -30.27
CA VAL A 426 16.24 11.29 -31.58
C VAL A 426 14.77 11.04 -31.84
N VAL A 427 14.29 11.48 -33.00
CA VAL A 427 12.94 11.23 -33.49
C VAL A 427 13.04 10.47 -34.81
N ALA A 428 12.31 9.36 -34.92
CA ALA A 428 12.20 8.58 -36.15
C ALA A 428 11.60 9.42 -37.31
N PRO A 429 11.81 9.01 -38.58
CA PRO A 429 11.30 9.70 -39.76
C PRO A 429 9.81 10.12 -39.68
N GLY A 430 9.49 11.32 -40.17
CA GLY A 430 8.12 11.86 -40.16
C GLY A 430 7.80 12.76 -41.36
N SER A 431 6.60 13.36 -41.35
CA SER A 431 6.01 14.10 -42.50
C SER A 431 6.52 15.54 -42.70
N GLY A 432 7.73 15.86 -42.22
CA GLY A 432 8.45 17.11 -42.53
C GLY A 432 8.38 18.24 -41.49
N GLN A 433 7.45 18.18 -40.52
CA GLN A 433 7.45 19.08 -39.36
C GLN A 433 7.39 18.32 -38.04
N LEU A 434 8.12 18.81 -37.05
CA LEU A 434 8.17 18.27 -35.70
C LEU A 434 7.54 19.27 -34.72
N ARG A 435 6.45 18.87 -34.07
CA ARG A 435 5.82 19.67 -33.01
C ARG A 435 6.42 19.27 -31.67
N VAL A 436 7.19 20.16 -31.06
CA VAL A 436 7.87 19.93 -29.79
C VAL A 436 7.15 20.66 -28.67
N ARG A 437 6.81 19.95 -27.61
CA ARG A 437 6.33 20.51 -26.35
C ARG A 437 7.29 20.11 -25.24
N CYS A 438 7.60 21.02 -24.33
CA CYS A 438 8.33 20.69 -23.11
C CYS A 438 7.53 21.01 -21.85
N SER A 439 7.85 20.30 -20.78
CA SER A 439 7.28 20.46 -19.44
C SER A 439 8.38 20.26 -18.38
N GLY A 440 8.13 20.66 -17.13
CA GLY A 440 9.03 20.42 -16.00
C GLY A 440 10.20 21.40 -15.86
N ALA A 441 10.39 22.31 -16.81
CA ALA A 441 11.30 23.45 -16.71
C ALA A 441 10.66 24.70 -17.34
N ALA A 442 11.27 25.87 -17.22
CA ALA A 442 10.76 27.08 -17.88
C ALA A 442 10.99 27.05 -19.41
N ALA A 443 12.12 26.49 -19.85
CA ALA A 443 12.45 26.34 -21.26
C ALA A 443 13.58 25.30 -21.43
N ILE A 444 13.72 24.80 -22.65
CA ILE A 444 14.92 24.08 -23.13
C ILE A 444 15.50 24.81 -24.35
N VAL A 445 16.78 24.64 -24.62
CA VAL A 445 17.44 25.25 -25.78
C VAL A 445 17.97 24.15 -26.68
N ILE A 446 17.54 24.14 -27.93
CA ILE A 446 18.06 23.26 -28.97
C ILE A 446 19.16 24.03 -29.70
N VAL A 447 20.40 23.57 -29.57
CA VAL A 447 21.58 24.26 -30.13
C VAL A 447 21.89 23.82 -31.56
N ALA A 448 21.45 22.63 -31.95
CA ALA A 448 21.60 22.11 -33.30
C ALA A 448 20.54 21.04 -33.59
N ALA A 449 20.17 20.89 -34.86
CA ALA A 449 19.38 19.76 -35.33
C ALA A 449 19.91 19.25 -36.66
N LEU A 450 19.79 17.93 -36.88
CA LEU A 450 20.25 17.28 -38.10
C LEU A 450 19.27 16.22 -38.60
N ASP A 451 19.20 16.12 -39.93
CA ASP A 451 18.55 15.04 -40.66
C ASP A 451 19.54 13.89 -40.85
N ALA A 452 19.33 12.82 -40.09
CA ALA A 452 20.12 11.60 -40.17
C ALA A 452 19.31 10.41 -39.69
N ALA A 453 19.59 9.23 -40.25
CA ALA A 453 19.01 7.99 -39.78
C ALA A 453 19.35 7.75 -38.30
N PRO A 454 18.41 7.23 -37.49
CA PRO A 454 18.73 6.75 -36.15
C PRO A 454 19.82 5.66 -36.20
N PRO A 455 20.56 5.43 -35.10
CA PRO A 455 21.54 4.35 -35.04
C PRO A 455 20.83 3.01 -35.24
N ARG A 456 21.48 2.08 -35.95
CA ARG A 456 20.96 0.72 -36.12
C ARG A 456 21.29 -0.16 -34.94
#